data_AF-A0A9N9C557-F1
#
_entry.id   AF-A0A9N9C557-F1
#
_cell.length_a   1.000
_cell.length_b   1.000
_cell.length_c   1.000
_cell.angle_alpha   90.00
_cell.angle_beta   90.00
_cell.angle_gamma   90.00
#
_symmetry.space_group_name_H-M   'P 1'
#
loop_
_entity.id
_entity.type
_entity.pdbx_description
1 polymer ?
#
loop_
_entity_poly.entity_id
_entity_poly.type
_entity_poly.pdbx_seq_one_letter_code
_entity_poly.pdbx_strand_id
1 'polypeptide(L)'
;MSNILAVDFKYTERIALKATLRDYISYSYDEHPDIYTDDLRILDELRTDCLNLEVHQNALYRLLKYYGQLVFIGSKFPIDVGIEFPWYSAFPNNEKKPVSHKNFYYERACVLFNIGAMYSKLGISESRLTPEGVKRACQYFQ
;
A
#
# COMPACT_ATOMS: atom_id res chain seq x y z
N MET A 1 14.36 -11.73 -24.95
CA MET A 1 13.43 -12.05 -23.83
C MET A 1 14.18 -11.89 -22.53
N SER A 2 13.58 -11.23 -21.53
CA SER A 2 14.20 -11.10 -20.20
C SER A 2 13.93 -12.37 -19.40
N ASN A 3 14.97 -12.98 -18.83
CA ASN A 3 14.87 -14.23 -18.04
C ASN A 3 14.65 -13.94 -16.54
N ILE A 4 14.25 -12.71 -16.20
CA ILE A 4 14.04 -12.28 -14.81
C ILE A 4 12.54 -12.15 -14.59
N LEU A 5 12.08 -12.68 -13.46
CA LEU A 5 10.68 -12.64 -13.07
C LEU A 5 10.38 -11.34 -12.33
N ALA A 6 9.17 -10.80 -12.56
CA ALA A 6 8.58 -9.76 -11.74
C ALA A 6 7.23 -10.25 -11.21
N VAL A 7 6.83 -9.69 -10.08
CA VAL A 7 5.56 -10.04 -9.41
C VAL A 7 4.51 -9.01 -9.81
N ASP A 8 3.27 -9.45 -10.00
CA ASP A 8 2.14 -8.55 -10.22
C ASP A 8 1.67 -7.88 -8.93
N PHE A 9 0.91 -6.79 -9.06
CA PHE A 9 0.37 -6.09 -7.91
C PHE A 9 -0.86 -6.82 -7.38
N LYS A 10 -1.01 -6.81 -6.05
CA LYS A 10 -2.32 -6.97 -5.43
C LYS A 10 -3.14 -5.72 -5.73
N TYR A 11 -4.43 -5.88 -5.99
CA TYR A 11 -5.36 -4.76 -6.13
C TYR A 11 -6.32 -4.70 -4.94
N THR A 12 -6.87 -3.52 -4.69
CA THR A 12 -7.78 -3.23 -3.58
C THR A 12 -8.92 -2.33 -4.08
N GLU A 13 -9.92 -2.11 -3.24
CA GLU A 13 -11.08 -1.27 -3.54
C GLU A 13 -11.08 -0.02 -2.67
N ARG A 14 -11.94 0.95 -3.04
CA ARG A 14 -12.15 2.15 -2.25
C ARG A 14 -12.90 1.79 -0.96
N ILE A 15 -12.42 2.32 0.15
CA ILE A 15 -13.04 2.16 1.47
C ILE A 15 -13.26 3.53 2.11
N ALA A 16 -14.13 3.61 3.11
CA ALA A 16 -14.42 4.84 3.84
C ALA A 16 -13.41 5.10 4.99
N LEU A 17 -12.10 5.08 4.69
CA LEU A 17 -11.03 5.13 5.70
C LEU A 17 -11.14 6.37 6.61
N LYS A 18 -11.21 7.57 6.00
CA LYS A 18 -11.32 8.84 6.72
C LYS A 18 -12.55 8.88 7.63
N ALA A 19 -13.71 8.45 7.13
CA ALA A 19 -14.96 8.51 7.89
C ALA A 19 -14.90 7.59 9.11
N THR A 20 -14.50 6.32 8.92
CA THR A 20 -14.42 5.35 10.02
C THR A 20 -13.39 5.74 11.08
N LEU A 21 -12.23 6.28 10.68
CA LEU A 21 -11.24 6.79 11.64
C LEU A 21 -11.75 8.01 12.40
N ARG A 22 -12.45 8.93 11.72
CA ARG A 22 -13.06 10.10 12.34
C ARG A 22 -14.09 9.70 13.41
N ASP A 23 -14.95 8.75 13.08
CA ASP A 23 -15.96 8.23 13.99
C ASP A 23 -15.31 7.52 15.19
N TYR A 24 -14.26 6.73 14.94
CA TYR A 24 -13.49 6.08 16.00
C TYR A 24 -12.85 7.09 16.94
N ILE A 25 -12.23 8.15 16.40
CA ILE A 25 -11.62 9.23 17.20
C ILE A 25 -12.68 9.88 18.09
N SER A 26 -13.81 10.28 17.52
CA SER A 26 -14.90 10.94 18.25
C SER A 26 -15.50 10.07 19.37
N TYR A 27 -15.47 8.75 19.21
CA TYR A 27 -16.03 7.82 20.20
C TYR A 27 -15.01 7.44 21.29
N SER A 28 -13.74 7.29 20.92
CA SER A 28 -12.71 6.68 21.77
C SER A 28 -11.77 7.69 22.43
N TYR A 29 -11.70 8.93 21.92
CA TYR A 29 -10.84 9.98 22.43
C TYR A 29 -11.68 11.21 22.81
N ASP A 30 -11.27 11.89 23.88
CA ASP A 30 -11.90 13.15 24.35
C ASP A 30 -11.41 14.37 23.55
N GLU A 31 -11.24 14.18 22.24
CA GLU A 31 -10.70 15.17 21.31
C GLU A 31 -11.68 15.40 20.16
N HIS A 32 -11.79 16.65 19.70
CA HIS A 32 -12.66 16.95 18.58
C HIS A 32 -12.07 16.37 17.28
N PRO A 33 -12.78 15.52 16.54
CA PRO A 33 -12.24 14.81 15.37
C PRO A 33 -11.83 15.75 14.22
N ASP A 34 -12.33 16.99 14.22
CA ASP A 34 -11.95 17.99 13.21
C ASP A 34 -10.49 18.39 13.24
N ILE A 35 -9.82 18.25 14.40
CA ILE A 35 -8.40 18.54 14.57
C ILE A 35 -7.56 17.68 13.63
N TYR A 36 -8.04 16.48 13.29
CA TYR A 36 -7.34 15.50 12.45
C TYR A 36 -7.81 15.48 11.00
N THR A 37 -8.64 16.44 10.57
CA THR A 37 -9.28 16.41 9.24
C THR A 37 -8.28 16.34 8.09
N ASP A 38 -7.21 17.13 8.17
CA ASP A 38 -6.17 17.17 7.14
C ASP A 38 -5.29 15.92 7.14
N ASP A 39 -4.93 15.42 8.33
CA ASP A 39 -4.17 14.17 8.47
C ASP A 39 -4.94 13.00 7.86
N LEU A 40 -6.23 12.88 8.19
CA LEU A 40 -7.10 11.84 7.66
C LEU A 40 -7.33 12.00 6.15
N ARG A 41 -7.36 13.23 5.62
CA ARG A 41 -7.44 13.49 4.18
C ARG A 41 -6.18 12.99 3.47
N ILE A 42 -4.99 13.34 3.99
CA ILE A 42 -3.71 12.91 3.41
C ILE A 42 -3.60 11.39 3.45
N LEU A 43 -4.02 10.75 4.54
CA LEU A 43 -4.03 9.29 4.65
C LEU A 43 -4.94 8.63 3.61
N ASP A 44 -6.15 9.17 3.42
CA ASP A 44 -7.12 8.66 2.44
C ASP A 44 -6.63 8.83 0.99
N GLU A 45 -5.95 9.94 0.70
CA GLU A 45 -5.27 10.19 -0.59
C GLU A 45 -4.16 9.17 -0.83
N LEU A 46 -3.30 8.94 0.16
CA LEU A 46 -2.24 7.94 0.09
C LEU A 46 -2.77 6.53 -0.13
N ARG A 47 -3.89 6.18 0.53
CA ARG A 47 -4.55 4.89 0.28
C ARG A 47 -5.15 4.83 -1.11
N THR A 48 -5.76 5.92 -1.59
CA THR A 48 -6.37 6.00 -2.93
C THR A 48 -5.34 5.70 -4.03
N ASP A 49 -4.07 6.08 -3.84
CA ASP A 49 -3.00 5.74 -4.78
C ASP A 49 -2.76 4.23 -4.93
N CYS A 50 -3.14 3.43 -3.94
CA CYS A 50 -3.03 1.97 -4.00
C CYS A 50 -4.06 1.32 -4.94
N LEU A 51 -5.09 2.06 -5.38
CA LEU A 51 -6.12 1.54 -6.27
C LEU A 51 -5.59 1.28 -7.68
N ASN A 52 -4.70 2.15 -8.17
CA ASN A 52 -4.16 2.11 -9.53
C ASN A 52 -2.66 2.39 -9.48
N LEU A 53 -1.86 1.31 -9.40
CA LEU A 53 -0.41 1.41 -9.34
C LEU A 53 0.20 1.37 -10.74
N GLU A 54 0.96 2.41 -11.07
CA GLU A 54 1.80 2.46 -12.26
C GLU A 54 3.25 2.13 -11.91
N VAL A 55 3.97 1.46 -12.83
CA VAL A 55 5.38 1.12 -12.62
C VAL A 55 6.24 2.37 -12.74
N HIS A 56 6.43 3.06 -11.63
CA HIS A 56 7.18 4.31 -11.58
C HIS A 56 7.73 4.60 -10.18
N GLN A 57 8.87 5.31 -10.10
CA GLN A 57 9.49 5.67 -8.82
C GLN A 57 8.57 6.54 -7.95
N ASN A 58 7.80 7.45 -8.55
CA ASN A 58 6.82 8.26 -7.80
C ASN A 58 5.75 7.40 -7.12
N ALA A 59 5.25 6.36 -7.79
CA ALA A 59 4.29 5.43 -7.19
C ALA A 59 4.93 4.64 -6.03
N LEU A 60 6.19 4.22 -6.20
CA LEU A 60 6.98 3.62 -5.12
C LEU A 60 7.11 4.54 -3.89
N TYR A 61 7.44 5.81 -4.09
CA TYR A 61 7.54 6.77 -2.98
C TYR A 61 6.21 6.98 -2.26
N ARG A 62 5.09 7.01 -2.99
CA ARG A 62 3.74 7.14 -2.40
C ARG A 62 3.37 5.89 -1.59
N LEU A 63 3.68 4.68 -2.09
CA LEU A 63 3.52 3.42 -1.36
C LEU A 63 4.36 3.39 -0.07
N LEU A 64 5.64 3.77 -0.14
CA LEU A 64 6.51 3.84 1.03
C LEU A 64 5.98 4.84 2.07
N LYS A 65 5.48 5.99 1.62
CA LYS A 65 4.86 6.99 2.52
C LYS A 65 3.61 6.43 3.18
N TYR A 66 2.71 5.77 2.43
CA TYR A 66 1.52 5.14 2.99
C TYR A 66 1.88 4.02 3.99
N TYR A 67 2.84 3.17 3.65
CA TYR A 67 3.35 2.14 4.56
C TYR A 67 3.88 2.75 5.86
N GLY A 68 4.64 3.84 5.78
CA GLY A 68 5.11 4.59 6.94
C GLY A 68 3.95 5.11 7.80
N GLN A 69 2.89 5.66 7.19
CA GLN A 69 1.70 6.09 7.91
C GLN A 69 1.00 4.92 8.61
N LEU A 70 0.90 3.75 7.98
CA LEU A 70 0.34 2.55 8.62
C LEU A 70 1.16 2.07 9.82
N VAL A 71 2.49 2.22 9.78
CA VAL A 71 3.35 1.95 10.94
C VAL A 71 3.05 2.92 12.08
N PHE A 72 2.92 4.22 11.79
CA PHE A 72 2.58 5.22 12.81
C PHE A 72 1.15 5.06 13.35
N ILE A 73 0.19 4.68 12.52
CA ILE A 73 -1.18 4.39 12.96
C ILE A 73 -1.20 3.22 13.93
N GLY A 74 -0.38 2.19 13.69
CA GLY A 74 -0.27 1.04 14.59
C GLY A 74 0.26 1.36 15.99
N SER A 75 0.81 2.56 16.23
CA SER A 75 1.17 3.01 17.59
C SER A 75 0.09 3.86 18.27
N LYS A 76 -0.92 4.31 17.51
CA LYS A 76 -1.99 5.20 18.01
C LYS A 76 -3.34 4.49 18.14
N PHE A 77 -3.64 3.58 17.22
CA PHE A 77 -4.92 2.88 17.13
C PHE A 77 -4.74 1.39 17.46
N PRO A 78 -5.78 0.72 17.98
CA PRO A 78 -5.77 -0.74 18.04
C PRO A 78 -5.68 -1.36 16.65
N ILE A 79 -5.33 -2.64 16.61
CA ILE A 79 -5.18 -3.40 15.35
C ILE A 79 -6.47 -3.42 14.51
N ASP A 80 -7.61 -3.39 15.18
CA ASP A 80 -8.95 -3.38 14.60
C ASP A 80 -9.71 -2.15 15.11
N VAL A 81 -10.10 -1.28 14.19
CA VAL A 81 -10.93 -0.08 14.42
C VAL A 81 -12.25 -0.15 13.64
N GLY A 82 -12.65 -1.34 13.20
CA GLY A 82 -13.84 -1.59 12.41
C GLY A 82 -13.68 -1.41 10.90
N ILE A 83 -12.48 -1.05 10.42
CA ILE A 83 -12.20 -0.85 8.99
C ILE A 83 -11.85 -2.18 8.34
N GLU A 84 -12.65 -2.60 7.37
CA GLU A 84 -12.38 -3.79 6.57
C GLU A 84 -11.52 -3.44 5.35
N PHE A 85 -10.39 -4.13 5.19
CA PHE A 85 -9.44 -3.91 4.09
C PHE A 85 -9.56 -5.03 3.04
N PRO A 86 -10.24 -4.81 1.90
CA PRO A 86 -10.37 -5.82 0.85
C PRO A 86 -9.12 -5.83 -0.04
N TRP A 87 -8.48 -6.99 -0.19
CA TRP A 87 -7.38 -7.16 -1.15
C TRP A 87 -7.55 -8.42 -1.98
N TYR A 88 -7.25 -8.27 -3.26
CA TYR A 88 -7.24 -9.37 -4.20
C TYR A 88 -5.83 -9.94 -4.35
N SER A 89 -5.76 -11.21 -4.74
CA SER A 89 -4.51 -11.89 -5.04
C SER A 89 -3.81 -11.25 -6.24
N ALA A 90 -2.48 -11.17 -6.17
CA ALA A 90 -1.64 -10.77 -7.30
C ALA A 90 -1.47 -11.91 -8.32
N PHE A 91 -1.64 -13.15 -7.89
CA PHE A 91 -1.46 -14.32 -8.73
C PHE A 91 -2.77 -14.70 -9.41
N PRO A 92 -2.75 -15.30 -10.61
CA PRO A 92 -3.94 -15.84 -11.22
C PRO A 92 -4.51 -16.97 -10.36
N ASN A 93 -5.68 -16.74 -9.77
CA ASN A 93 -6.48 -17.77 -9.12
C ASN A 93 -7.92 -17.66 -9.63
N ASN A 94 -8.63 -18.79 -9.64
CA ASN A 94 -10.02 -18.85 -10.12
C ASN A 94 -11.01 -18.09 -9.22
N GLU A 95 -10.56 -17.61 -8.06
CA GLU A 95 -11.34 -16.86 -7.11
C GLU A 95 -11.29 -15.36 -7.40
N LYS A 96 -12.41 -14.81 -7.85
CA LYS A 96 -12.59 -13.37 -8.12
C LYS A 96 -13.02 -12.56 -6.90
N LYS A 97 -12.87 -13.10 -5.68
CA LYS A 97 -13.33 -12.43 -4.45
C LYS A 97 -12.15 -11.84 -3.68
N PRO A 98 -12.31 -10.66 -3.06
CA PRO A 98 -11.28 -10.12 -2.20
C PRO A 98 -11.20 -10.96 -0.92
N VAL A 99 -9.99 -11.05 -0.36
CA VAL A 99 -9.79 -11.44 1.03
C VAL A 99 -9.80 -10.17 1.86
N SER A 100 -10.64 -10.16 2.90
CA SER A 100 -10.87 -8.97 3.71
C SER A 100 -10.56 -9.26 5.18
N HIS A 101 -9.84 -8.34 5.81
CA HIS A 101 -9.59 -8.39 7.25
C HIS A 101 -9.76 -7.00 7.86
N LYS A 102 -10.33 -6.97 9.07
CA LYS A 102 -10.36 -5.76 9.91
C LYS A 102 -9.09 -5.62 10.72
N ASN A 103 -7.98 -5.37 10.02
CA ASN A 103 -6.66 -5.47 10.62
C ASN A 103 -5.64 -4.58 9.91
N PHE A 104 -5.09 -3.58 10.61
CA PHE A 104 -4.05 -2.70 10.06
C PHE A 104 -2.77 -3.44 9.66
N TYR A 105 -2.40 -4.52 10.34
CA TYR A 105 -1.25 -5.33 9.94
C TYR A 105 -1.51 -6.07 8.63
N TYR A 106 -2.74 -6.45 8.35
CA TYR A 106 -3.12 -7.03 7.06
C TYR A 106 -2.97 -6.00 5.93
N GLU A 107 -3.52 -4.80 6.10
CA GLU A 107 -3.34 -3.69 5.15
C GLU A 107 -1.85 -3.41 4.93
N ARG A 108 -1.07 -3.29 6.00
CA ARG A 108 0.37 -3.02 5.95
C ARG A 108 1.14 -4.12 5.21
N ALA A 109 0.81 -5.39 5.43
CA ALA A 109 1.43 -6.51 4.73
C ALA A 109 1.11 -6.49 3.22
N CYS A 110 -0.13 -6.15 2.84
CA CYS A 110 -0.52 -6.05 1.44
C CYS A 110 0.18 -4.89 0.72
N VAL A 111 0.32 -3.74 1.38
CA VAL A 111 1.08 -2.59 0.85
C VAL A 111 2.56 -2.95 0.71
N LEU A 112 3.15 -3.63 1.69
CA LEU A 112 4.54 -4.09 1.63
C LEU A 112 4.78 -5.05 0.47
N PHE A 113 3.84 -5.97 0.23
CA PHE A 113 3.88 -6.85 -0.93
C PHE A 113 3.94 -6.04 -2.23
N ASN A 114 3.09 -5.02 -2.37
CA ASN A 114 3.08 -4.16 -3.56
C ASN A 114 4.35 -3.31 -3.70
N ILE A 115 4.98 -2.90 -2.60
CA ILE A 115 6.31 -2.26 -2.63
C ILE A 115 7.34 -3.22 -3.24
N GLY A 116 7.38 -4.48 -2.79
CA GLY A 116 8.26 -5.51 -3.36
C GLY A 116 7.96 -5.79 -4.84
N ALA A 117 6.67 -5.88 -5.20
CA ALA A 117 6.25 -6.04 -6.59
C ALA A 117 6.70 -4.84 -7.46
N MET A 118 6.59 -3.61 -6.96
CA MET A 118 7.02 -2.39 -7.64
C MET A 118 8.53 -2.42 -7.92
N TYR A 119 9.31 -2.77 -6.90
CA TYR A 119 10.75 -2.97 -7.02
C TYR A 119 11.10 -4.03 -8.08
N SER A 120 10.43 -5.19 -8.07
CA SER A 120 10.66 -6.23 -9.09
C SER A 120 10.34 -5.74 -10.51
N LYS A 121 9.27 -4.96 -10.69
CA LYS A 121 8.87 -4.41 -11.98
C LYS A 121 9.81 -3.30 -12.45
N LEU A 122 10.28 -2.43 -11.56
CA LEU A 122 11.32 -1.44 -11.87
C LEU A 122 12.63 -2.14 -12.26
N GLY A 123 13.03 -3.18 -11.54
CA GLY A 123 14.23 -3.97 -11.83
C GLY A 123 14.25 -4.59 -13.22
N ILE A 124 13.12 -5.14 -13.70
CA ILE A 124 13.04 -5.70 -15.06
C ILE A 124 12.98 -4.61 -16.16
N SER A 125 12.58 -3.39 -15.81
CA SER A 125 12.45 -2.27 -16.76
C SER A 125 13.80 -1.61 -17.08
N GLU A 126 14.83 -1.88 -16.27
CA GLU A 126 16.17 -1.32 -16.45
C GLU A 126 16.96 -1.97 -17.59
N SER A 127 17.77 -1.15 -18.27
CA SER A 127 18.62 -1.62 -19.37
C SER A 127 19.79 -2.48 -18.86
N ARG A 128 19.78 -3.75 -19.24
CA ARG A 128 20.88 -4.69 -18.92
C ARG A 128 22.07 -4.60 -19.88
N LEU A 129 22.05 -3.65 -20.81
CA LEU A 129 23.14 -3.43 -21.78
C LEU A 129 24.20 -2.46 -21.25
N THR A 130 23.89 -1.73 -20.18
CA THR A 130 24.76 -0.72 -19.59
C THR A 130 25.15 -1.11 -18.17
N PRO A 131 26.41 -0.88 -17.73
CA PRO A 131 26.82 -1.12 -16.35
C PRO A 131 25.92 -0.41 -15.33
N GLU A 132 25.47 0.80 -15.64
CA GLU A 132 24.61 1.61 -14.78
C GLU A 132 23.22 1.00 -14.65
N GLY A 133 22.62 0.55 -15.75
CA GLY A 133 21.31 -0.11 -15.72
C GLY A 133 21.37 -1.48 -15.02
N VAL A 134 22.47 -2.23 -15.17
CA VAL A 134 22.69 -3.47 -14.38
C VAL A 134 22.79 -3.16 -12.89
N LYS A 135 23.51 -2.09 -12.52
CA LYS A 135 23.62 -1.65 -11.12
C LYS A 135 22.26 -1.25 -10.54
N ARG A 136 21.46 -0.46 -11.27
CA ARG A 136 20.10 -0.06 -10.84
C ARG A 136 19.18 -1.26 -10.74
N ALA A 137 19.19 -2.16 -11.71
CA ALA A 137 18.41 -3.41 -11.66
C ALA A 137 18.77 -4.22 -10.41
N CYS A 138 20.06 -4.37 -10.11
CA CYS A 138 20.53 -5.07 -8.91
C CYS A 138 20.04 -4.41 -7.61
N GLN A 139 20.03 -3.08 -7.55
CA GLN A 139 19.50 -2.33 -6.40
C GLN A 139 17.99 -2.54 -6.23
N TYR A 140 17.23 -2.64 -7.32
CA TYR A 140 15.79 -2.89 -7.26
C TYR A 140 15.43 -4.33 -6.87
N PHE A 141 16.31 -5.32 -7.05
CA PHE A 141 16.04 -6.70 -6.65
C PHE A 141 16.48 -7.06 -5.23
N GLN A 142 17.21 -6.19 -4.53
CA GLN A 142 17.64 -6.37 -3.14
C GLN A 142 16.57 -5.90 -2.15
#